data_AF-A0A3B4E4G6-F1
#
_entry.id   AF-A0A3B4E4G6-F1
#
_cell.length_a   1.000
_cell.length_b   1.000
_cell.length_c   1.000
_cell.angle_alpha   90.00
_cell.angle_beta   90.00
_cell.angle_gamma   90.00
#
_symmetry.space_group_name_H-M   'P 1'
#
loop_
_entity.id
_entity.type
_entity.pdbx_description
1 polymer ?
#
loop_
_entity_poly.entity_id
_entity_poly.type
_entity_poly.pdbx_seq_one_letter_code
_entity_poly.pdbx_strand_id
1 'polypeptide(L)'
;MDWGTELWDQYDVIEKHTLSGLDLVEKYIKFVKERTEIEQNYAKQLRNLTKKYSPKRGSKEEQECRFSNHQSFLDILNEMNDYAGQRELIAENMMMNICIELTKYLQELKLERKTHLSDGKKAQQSLESTYKQLDNSKKRFEREWREAEKATQYAEKTDQDINATKADVEKAKQQAHMRTHIAEECKNDYAAQLQKYNKEQNQFYFTDMPLIFNNLQDMDERRMRKLAQAYILYADTERHVMPIIGKCLEGITRAGTNVNEKNDSLVLIEQHKSGFERPGDLEFEDYSQGINRASSDSSLGTPKGPLDLLGKNKSKPFWLFSKKSKSSSSPLTPFSTPPAPSPANGPPSPKFGRDPLSYCLKEINKTVKPRISSFRTLRRTPAATEDFGHLPPEQRRKRLQQKIDDISKELQKELDQSEALGKMKDVYEKNPQMGDPASLAPQITQTTHNIERLRGELRECLLVLTNHLNKLVSPSSPDGAQSDESTPDASQAIYAEFDDDFEEEELSIPIGQCTALYNFPGVNEIGTIAMQEGEVLAVVEEDKGDGWTRVRRNNGDEGYIPTSYANITLNK
;
A
#
# COMPACT_ATOMS: atom_id res chain seq x y z
N MET A 1 -21.62 -20.48 25.98
CA MET A 1 -20.26 -20.86 26.37
C MET A 1 -19.45 -19.59 26.40
N ASP A 2 -18.69 -19.39 27.46
CA ASP A 2 -17.92 -18.17 27.70
C ASP A 2 -16.46 -18.52 27.97
N TRP A 3 -15.55 -17.63 27.57
CA TRP A 3 -14.11 -17.84 27.72
C TRP A 3 -13.70 -17.95 29.18
N GLY A 4 -14.38 -17.22 30.07
CA GLY A 4 -14.10 -17.22 31.49
C GLY A 4 -14.21 -18.57 32.17
N THR A 5 -15.16 -19.40 31.73
CA THR A 5 -15.36 -20.74 32.27
C THR A 5 -14.59 -21.80 31.49
N GLU A 6 -14.65 -21.76 30.16
CA GLU A 6 -14.12 -22.84 29.31
C GLU A 6 -12.62 -22.72 29.03
N LEU A 7 -12.05 -21.51 29.16
CA LEU A 7 -10.66 -21.20 28.83
C LEU A 7 -9.89 -20.63 30.03
N TRP A 8 -10.33 -20.94 31.25
CA TRP A 8 -9.81 -20.39 32.52
C TRP A 8 -8.28 -20.50 32.69
N ASP A 9 -7.64 -21.47 32.04
CA ASP A 9 -6.19 -21.72 32.08
C ASP A 9 -5.45 -21.27 30.80
N GLN A 10 -6.14 -20.67 29.83
CA GLN A 10 -5.61 -20.37 28.50
C GLN A 10 -5.23 -18.89 28.28
N TYR A 11 -4.63 -18.24 29.28
CA TYR A 11 -4.28 -16.82 29.23
C TYR A 11 -3.46 -16.45 27.97
N ASP A 12 -2.38 -17.18 27.70
CA ASP A 12 -1.47 -16.89 26.57
C ASP A 12 -2.15 -17.10 25.21
N VAL A 13 -3.11 -18.03 25.14
CA VAL A 13 -3.86 -18.29 23.90
C VAL A 13 -4.81 -17.13 23.63
N ILE A 14 -5.54 -16.66 24.64
CA ILE A 14 -6.43 -15.49 24.53
C ILE A 14 -5.61 -14.23 24.20
N GLU A 15 -4.45 -14.04 24.83
CA GLU A 15 -3.55 -12.93 24.53
C GLU A 15 -3.13 -12.94 23.05
N LYS A 16 -2.70 -14.08 22.52
CA LYS A 16 -2.28 -14.22 21.11
C LYS A 16 -3.46 -14.08 20.14
N HIS A 17 -4.60 -14.70 20.45
CA HIS A 17 -5.81 -14.64 19.61
C HIS A 17 -6.31 -13.20 19.45
N THR A 18 -6.44 -12.49 20.57
CA THR A 18 -6.89 -11.09 20.55
C THR A 18 -5.91 -10.18 19.81
N LEU A 19 -4.59 -10.40 19.94
CA LEU A 19 -3.58 -9.68 19.16
C LEU A 19 -3.73 -9.94 17.66
N SER A 20 -3.79 -11.21 17.26
CA SER A 20 -3.92 -11.61 15.85
C SER A 20 -5.16 -11.00 15.20
N GLY A 21 -6.27 -10.87 15.95
CA GLY A 21 -7.46 -10.23 15.41
C GLY A 21 -7.35 -8.71 15.28
N LEU A 22 -6.56 -8.02 16.12
CA LEU A 22 -6.23 -6.61 15.90
C LEU A 22 -5.31 -6.43 14.68
N ASP A 23 -4.33 -7.32 14.49
CA ASP A 23 -3.45 -7.31 13.31
C ASP A 23 -4.23 -7.52 12.01
N LEU A 24 -5.29 -8.34 12.04
CA LEU A 24 -6.18 -8.53 10.90
C LEU A 24 -6.94 -7.25 10.54
N VAL A 25 -7.42 -6.49 11.54
CA VAL A 25 -8.09 -5.20 11.32
C VAL A 25 -7.10 -4.22 10.69
N GLU A 26 -5.87 -4.13 11.22
CA GLU A 26 -4.81 -3.28 10.70
C GLU A 26 -4.46 -3.62 9.25
N LYS A 27 -4.32 -4.91 8.93
CA LYS A 27 -4.11 -5.40 7.58
C LYS A 27 -5.25 -5.02 6.64
N TYR A 28 -6.50 -5.10 7.09
CA TYR A 28 -7.65 -4.70 6.29
C TYR A 28 -7.66 -3.18 6.02
N ILE A 29 -7.37 -2.36 7.03
CA ILE A 29 -7.24 -0.91 6.85
C ILE A 29 -6.20 -0.59 5.78
N LYS A 30 -5.02 -1.21 5.86
CA LYS A 30 -3.95 -1.02 4.87
C LYS A 30 -4.40 -1.42 3.47
N PHE A 31 -5.07 -2.56 3.34
CA PHE A 31 -5.63 -3.02 2.06
C PHE A 31 -6.63 -2.00 1.47
N VAL A 32 -7.57 -1.48 2.27
CA VAL A 32 -8.55 -0.50 1.80
C VAL A 32 -7.87 0.83 1.46
N LYS A 33 -6.84 1.24 2.21
CA LYS A 33 -6.05 2.45 1.92
C LYS A 33 -5.36 2.35 0.55
N GLU A 34 -4.65 1.25 0.28
CA GLU A 34 -4.02 1.00 -1.03
C GLU A 34 -5.07 0.94 -2.15
N ARG A 35 -6.23 0.33 -1.90
CA ARG A 35 -7.35 0.30 -2.85
C ARG A 35 -7.89 1.70 -3.17
N THR A 36 -7.99 2.58 -2.18
CA THR A 36 -8.39 3.98 -2.32
C THR A 36 -7.40 4.75 -3.19
N GLU A 37 -6.09 4.59 -2.96
CA GLU A 37 -5.04 5.26 -3.75
C GLU A 37 -5.10 4.85 -5.23
N ILE A 38 -5.32 3.56 -5.50
CA ILE A 38 -5.54 3.06 -6.87
C ILE A 38 -6.74 3.75 -7.52
N GLU A 39 -7.83 3.91 -6.78
CA GLU A 39 -9.05 4.54 -7.28
C GLU A 39 -8.86 6.03 -7.58
N GLN A 40 -8.22 6.77 -6.67
CA GLN A 40 -7.90 8.18 -6.87
C GLN A 40 -7.01 8.38 -8.10
N ASN A 41 -5.99 7.53 -8.26
CA ASN A 41 -5.10 7.61 -9.40
C ASN A 41 -5.82 7.29 -10.72
N TYR A 42 -6.73 6.32 -10.72
CA TYR A 42 -7.57 6.02 -11.88
C TYR A 42 -8.45 7.21 -12.26
N ALA A 43 -9.16 7.79 -11.30
CA ALA A 43 -10.03 8.95 -11.54
C ALA A 43 -9.25 10.18 -12.02
N LYS A 44 -8.09 10.45 -11.42
CA LYS A 44 -7.17 11.52 -11.85
C LYS A 44 -6.71 11.32 -13.31
N GLN A 45 -6.38 10.09 -13.70
CA GLN A 45 -6.01 9.79 -15.08
C GLN A 45 -7.18 10.03 -16.05
N LEU A 46 -8.41 9.70 -15.67
CA LEU A 46 -9.60 10.00 -16.47
C LEU A 46 -9.83 11.51 -16.61
N ARG A 47 -9.72 12.29 -15.53
CA ARG A 47 -9.83 13.76 -15.60
C ARG A 47 -8.75 14.39 -16.47
N ASN A 48 -7.52 13.91 -16.38
CA ASN A 48 -6.44 14.37 -17.22
C ASN A 48 -6.70 14.03 -18.69
N LEU A 49 -7.29 12.87 -18.97
CA LEU A 49 -7.69 12.46 -20.30
C LEU A 49 -8.76 13.41 -20.86
N THR A 50 -9.86 13.64 -20.13
CA THR A 50 -10.94 14.54 -20.59
C THR A 50 -10.40 15.95 -20.85
N LYS A 51 -9.67 16.52 -19.89
CA LYS A 51 -9.03 17.85 -20.02
C LYS A 51 -8.08 17.96 -21.21
N LYS A 52 -7.37 16.89 -21.56
CA LYS A 52 -6.43 16.87 -22.70
C LYS A 52 -7.14 16.99 -24.05
N TYR A 53 -8.33 16.40 -24.17
CA TYR A 53 -9.11 16.38 -25.41
C TYR A 53 -10.21 17.44 -25.47
N SER A 54 -10.47 18.16 -24.36
CA SER A 54 -11.36 19.32 -24.37
C SER A 54 -10.78 20.48 -25.22
N PRO A 55 -11.62 21.23 -25.94
CA PRO A 55 -11.19 22.38 -26.73
C PRO A 55 -10.50 23.43 -25.86
N LYS A 56 -9.42 24.01 -26.37
CA LYS A 56 -8.77 25.16 -25.72
C LYS A 56 -9.62 26.41 -26.00
N ARG A 57 -9.99 27.15 -24.95
CA ARG A 57 -10.68 28.46 -25.06
C ARG A 57 -10.00 29.35 -26.10
N GLY A 58 -10.75 29.85 -27.07
CA GLY A 58 -10.28 30.81 -28.08
C GLY A 58 -9.48 30.20 -29.25
N SER A 59 -9.57 28.89 -29.48
CA SER A 59 -8.94 28.22 -30.64
C SER A 59 -9.89 28.16 -31.84
N LYS A 60 -9.34 27.96 -33.05
CA LYS A 60 -10.14 27.77 -34.28
C LYS A 60 -11.13 26.58 -34.20
N GLU A 61 -10.90 25.62 -33.30
CA GLU A 61 -11.80 24.48 -33.04
C GLU A 61 -13.16 24.91 -32.46
N GLU A 62 -13.26 26.11 -31.87
CA GLU A 62 -14.53 26.66 -31.36
C GLU A 62 -15.54 26.92 -32.49
N GLN A 63 -15.07 27.20 -33.71
CA GLN A 63 -15.90 27.32 -34.91
C GLN A 63 -16.41 25.94 -35.39
N GLU A 64 -15.64 24.87 -35.15
CA GLU A 64 -15.97 23.47 -35.51
C GLU A 64 -16.95 22.82 -34.53
N CYS A 65 -17.10 23.37 -33.32
CA CYS A 65 -18.09 22.94 -32.33
C CYS A 65 -19.55 23.14 -32.78
N ARG A 66 -19.80 23.79 -33.93
CA ARG A 66 -21.15 23.95 -34.50
C ARG A 66 -21.69 22.69 -35.17
N PHE A 67 -20.84 21.70 -35.45
CA PHE A 67 -21.27 20.42 -35.99
C PHE A 67 -21.70 19.49 -34.86
N SER A 68 -22.82 18.79 -35.06
CA SER A 68 -23.38 17.86 -34.08
C SER A 68 -22.40 16.74 -33.70
N ASN A 69 -21.55 16.30 -34.64
CA ASN A 69 -20.50 15.31 -34.35
C ASN A 69 -19.44 15.80 -33.34
N HIS A 70 -19.00 17.06 -33.44
CA HIS A 70 -18.04 17.66 -32.52
C HIS A 70 -18.71 17.92 -31.16
N GLN A 71 -19.92 18.47 -31.16
CA GLN A 71 -20.68 18.67 -29.92
C GLN A 71 -20.89 17.36 -29.17
N SER A 72 -21.24 16.27 -29.88
CA SER A 72 -21.42 14.95 -29.28
C SER A 72 -20.13 14.42 -28.64
N PHE A 73 -18.96 14.69 -29.26
CA PHE A 73 -17.69 14.34 -28.63
C PHE A 73 -17.44 15.13 -27.34
N LEU A 74 -17.80 16.43 -27.29
CA LEU A 74 -17.71 17.22 -26.05
C LEU A 74 -18.63 16.68 -24.96
N ASP A 75 -19.84 16.28 -25.33
CA ASP A 75 -20.79 15.67 -24.39
C ASP A 75 -20.21 14.37 -23.81
N ILE A 76 -19.58 13.53 -24.63
CA ILE A 76 -18.87 12.32 -24.17
C ILE A 76 -17.74 12.66 -23.19
N LEU A 77 -16.95 13.71 -23.47
CA LEU A 77 -15.88 14.15 -22.56
C LEU A 77 -16.44 14.63 -21.21
N ASN A 78 -17.59 15.31 -21.21
CA ASN A 78 -18.26 15.76 -19.99
C ASN A 78 -18.77 14.56 -19.17
N GLU A 79 -19.45 13.60 -19.79
CA GLU A 79 -19.93 12.39 -19.10
C GLU A 79 -18.78 11.56 -18.53
N MET A 80 -17.64 11.48 -19.24
CA MET A 80 -16.44 10.83 -18.71
C MET A 80 -15.82 11.59 -17.53
N ASN A 81 -15.92 12.92 -17.53
CA ASN A 81 -15.46 13.74 -16.41
C ASN A 81 -16.32 13.51 -15.16
N ASP A 82 -17.64 13.42 -15.34
CA ASP A 82 -18.58 13.12 -14.25
C ASP A 82 -18.40 11.69 -13.73
N TYR A 83 -18.18 10.72 -14.62
CA TYR A 83 -17.79 9.35 -14.26
C TYR A 83 -16.53 9.34 -13.38
N ALA A 84 -15.50 10.10 -13.76
CA ALA A 84 -14.28 10.22 -12.96
C ALA A 84 -14.58 10.79 -11.56
N GLY A 85 -15.46 11.79 -11.44
CA GLY A 85 -15.92 12.30 -10.15
C GLY A 85 -16.59 11.24 -9.28
N GLN A 86 -17.38 10.33 -9.86
CA GLN A 86 -17.97 9.22 -9.10
C GLN A 86 -16.92 8.23 -8.58
N ARG A 87 -15.83 8.03 -9.33
CA ARG A 87 -14.71 7.19 -8.88
C ARG A 87 -13.92 7.86 -7.75
N GLU A 88 -13.70 9.17 -7.80
CA GLU A 88 -13.13 9.92 -6.66
C GLU A 88 -14.00 9.79 -5.41
N LEU A 89 -15.33 9.92 -5.57
CA LEU A 89 -16.27 9.79 -4.45
C LEU A 89 -16.21 8.41 -3.78
N ILE A 90 -15.97 7.32 -4.53
CA ILE A 90 -15.71 5.99 -3.93
C ILE A 90 -14.48 6.06 -3.03
N ALA A 91 -13.40 6.63 -3.56
CA ALA A 91 -12.12 6.70 -2.89
C ALA A 91 -12.20 7.52 -1.59
N GLU A 92 -12.83 8.70 -1.65
CA GLU A 92 -13.09 9.55 -0.48
C GLU A 92 -13.92 8.82 0.58
N ASN A 93 -15.00 8.14 0.18
CA ASN A 93 -15.85 7.41 1.12
C ASN A 93 -15.16 6.20 1.73
N MET A 94 -14.33 5.47 0.98
CA MET A 94 -13.52 4.38 1.52
C MET A 94 -12.49 4.90 2.51
N MET A 95 -11.81 6.02 2.21
CA MET A 95 -10.87 6.64 3.15
C MET A 95 -11.56 7.07 4.45
N MET A 96 -12.61 7.88 4.33
CA MET A 96 -13.23 8.51 5.49
C MET A 96 -14.01 7.51 6.33
N ASN A 97 -14.89 6.72 5.71
CA ASN A 97 -15.85 5.90 6.47
C ASN A 97 -15.31 4.50 6.82
N ILE A 98 -14.21 4.07 6.20
CA ILE A 98 -13.58 2.78 6.52
C ILE A 98 -12.20 3.00 7.14
N CYS A 99 -11.26 3.62 6.42
CA CYS A 99 -9.87 3.70 6.92
C CYS A 99 -9.76 4.52 8.21
N ILE A 100 -10.25 5.76 8.22
CA ILE A 100 -10.14 6.65 9.40
C ILE A 100 -10.95 6.08 10.59
N GLU A 101 -12.21 5.72 10.35
CA GLU A 101 -13.09 5.18 11.39
C GLU A 101 -12.58 3.86 12.00
N LEU A 102 -12.08 2.92 11.19
CA LEU A 102 -11.49 1.70 11.72
C LEU A 102 -10.15 1.93 12.42
N THR A 103 -9.33 2.88 11.96
CA THR A 103 -8.06 3.22 12.62
C THR A 103 -8.31 3.76 14.03
N LYS A 104 -9.27 4.69 14.17
CA LYS A 104 -9.69 5.21 15.48
C LYS A 104 -10.20 4.09 16.38
N TYR A 105 -11.11 3.26 15.88
CA TYR A 105 -11.66 2.15 16.67
C TYR A 105 -10.59 1.11 17.06
N LEU A 106 -9.60 0.87 16.18
CA LEU A 106 -8.47 -0.01 16.48
C LEU A 106 -7.62 0.52 17.64
N GLN A 107 -7.39 1.83 17.73
CA GLN A 107 -6.67 2.44 18.85
C GLN A 107 -7.42 2.26 20.18
N GLU A 108 -8.75 2.46 20.17
CA GLU A 108 -9.61 2.22 21.33
C GLU A 108 -9.52 0.76 21.80
N LEU A 109 -9.61 -0.20 20.88
CA LEU A 109 -9.48 -1.62 21.17
C LEU A 109 -8.07 -2.02 21.67
N LYS A 110 -7.00 -1.44 21.12
CA LYS A 110 -5.63 -1.67 21.60
C LYS A 110 -5.49 -1.27 23.07
N LEU A 111 -6.08 -0.14 23.47
CA LEU A 111 -6.08 0.33 24.86
C LEU A 111 -6.97 -0.53 25.78
N GLU A 112 -8.18 -0.88 25.34
CA GLU A 112 -9.11 -1.75 26.07
C GLU A 112 -8.45 -3.12 26.34
N ARG A 113 -7.89 -3.76 25.31
CA ARG A 113 -7.15 -5.03 25.41
C ARG A 113 -6.01 -4.94 26.42
N LYS A 114 -5.20 -3.87 26.36
CA LYS A 114 -4.07 -3.66 27.28
C LYS A 114 -4.55 -3.59 28.73
N THR A 115 -5.68 -2.93 28.97
CA THR A 115 -6.28 -2.79 30.30
C THR A 115 -6.69 -4.15 30.86
N HIS A 116 -7.48 -4.92 30.11
CA HIS A 116 -7.92 -6.25 30.55
C HIS A 116 -6.77 -7.23 30.78
N LEU A 117 -5.76 -7.25 29.90
CA LEU A 117 -4.59 -8.10 30.09
C LEU A 117 -3.75 -7.67 31.30
N SER A 118 -3.62 -6.36 31.55
CA SER A 118 -2.96 -5.84 32.74
C SER A 118 -3.66 -6.29 34.02
N ASP A 119 -4.99 -6.24 34.06
CA ASP A 119 -5.77 -6.71 35.21
C ASP A 119 -5.61 -8.22 35.43
N GLY A 120 -5.57 -9.01 34.36
CA GLY A 120 -5.24 -10.44 34.46
C GLY A 120 -3.84 -10.71 35.03
N LYS A 121 -2.82 -9.95 34.60
CA LYS A 121 -1.46 -10.05 35.15
C LYS A 121 -1.41 -9.67 36.63
N LYS A 122 -2.14 -8.61 37.04
CA LYS A 122 -2.23 -8.23 38.46
C LYS A 122 -2.88 -9.32 39.30
N ALA A 123 -3.97 -9.93 38.81
CA ALA A 123 -4.64 -11.03 39.50
C ALA A 123 -3.71 -12.24 39.67
N GLN A 124 -2.98 -12.62 38.61
CA GLN A 124 -1.98 -13.71 38.66
C GLN A 124 -0.86 -13.41 39.67
N GLN A 125 -0.33 -12.19 39.66
CA GLN A 125 0.72 -11.77 40.60
C GLN A 125 0.23 -11.75 42.05
N SER A 126 -1.03 -11.35 42.31
CA SER A 126 -1.64 -11.41 43.64
C SER A 126 -1.69 -12.85 44.15
N LEU A 127 -2.19 -13.78 43.32
CA LEU A 127 -2.30 -15.19 43.68
C LEU A 127 -0.92 -15.83 43.90
N GLU A 128 0.07 -15.52 43.06
CA GLU A 128 1.43 -16.03 43.22
C GLU A 128 2.10 -15.50 44.49
N SER A 129 1.90 -14.22 44.82
CA SER A 129 2.40 -13.62 46.05
C SER A 129 1.82 -14.28 47.31
N THR A 130 0.51 -14.53 47.34
CA THR A 130 -0.14 -15.23 48.46
C THR A 130 0.29 -16.69 48.55
N TYR A 131 0.49 -17.37 47.41
CA TYR A 131 1.06 -18.72 47.40
C TYR A 131 2.48 -18.76 47.98
N LYS A 132 3.35 -17.79 47.64
CA LYS A 132 4.71 -17.70 48.22
C LYS A 132 4.67 -17.51 49.74
N GLN A 133 3.74 -16.71 50.25
CA GLN A 133 3.53 -16.55 51.70
C GLN A 133 3.12 -17.87 52.38
N LEU A 134 2.19 -18.60 51.74
CA LEU A 134 1.75 -19.93 52.20
C LEU A 134 2.89 -20.96 52.18
N ASP A 135 3.65 -21.03 51.10
CA ASP A 135 4.76 -21.97 50.95
C ASP A 135 5.86 -21.68 51.98
N ASN A 136 6.16 -20.41 52.23
CA ASN A 136 7.13 -20.00 53.25
C ASN A 136 6.66 -20.36 54.66
N SER A 137 5.39 -20.13 55.01
CA SER A 137 4.85 -20.50 56.34
C SER A 137 4.81 -22.01 56.52
N LYS A 138 4.45 -22.76 55.49
CA LYS A 138 4.49 -24.23 55.47
C LYS A 138 5.90 -24.76 55.72
N LYS A 139 6.90 -24.26 55.00
CA LYS A 139 8.31 -24.66 55.16
C LYS A 139 8.85 -24.31 56.55
N ARG A 140 8.46 -23.17 57.10
CA ARG A 140 8.81 -22.76 58.48
C ARG A 140 8.21 -23.72 59.49
N PHE A 141 6.91 -24.01 59.38
CA PHE A 141 6.23 -24.98 60.25
C PHE A 141 6.92 -26.36 60.20
N GLU A 142 7.20 -26.87 59.00
CA GLU A 142 7.87 -28.16 58.82
C GLU A 142 9.26 -28.20 59.50
N ARG A 143 10.03 -27.10 59.39
CA ARG A 143 11.33 -26.99 60.05
C ARG A 143 11.20 -26.95 61.57
N GLU A 144 10.37 -26.06 62.12
CA GLU A 144 10.23 -25.93 63.58
C GLU A 144 9.62 -27.18 64.21
N TRP A 145 8.73 -27.88 63.51
CA TRP A 145 8.18 -29.17 63.96
C TRP A 145 9.27 -30.24 64.07
N ARG A 146 10.15 -30.34 63.07
CA ARG A 146 11.32 -31.26 63.12
C ARG A 146 12.26 -30.92 64.28
N GLU A 147 12.47 -29.64 64.59
CA GLU A 147 13.29 -29.24 65.74
C GLU A 147 12.61 -29.53 67.09
N ALA A 148 11.28 -29.40 67.17
CA ALA A 148 10.50 -29.79 68.34
C ALA A 148 10.54 -31.30 68.59
N GLU A 149 10.41 -32.12 67.55
CA GLU A 149 10.55 -33.58 67.64
C GLU A 149 11.95 -33.98 68.12
N LYS A 150 13.01 -33.39 67.57
CA LYS A 150 14.39 -33.63 68.01
C LYS A 150 14.60 -33.25 69.48
N ALA A 151 14.08 -32.09 69.91
CA ALA A 151 14.20 -31.64 71.30
C ALA A 151 13.43 -32.55 72.27
N THR A 152 12.26 -33.05 71.85
CA THR A 152 11.46 -34.02 72.62
C THR A 152 12.21 -35.35 72.78
N GLN A 153 12.73 -35.91 71.69
CA GLN A 153 13.55 -37.14 71.74
C GLN A 153 14.81 -36.97 72.60
N TYR A 154 15.44 -35.79 72.58
CA TYR A 154 16.59 -35.48 73.43
C TYR A 154 16.21 -35.42 74.91
N ALA A 155 15.08 -34.79 75.24
CA ALA A 155 14.55 -34.75 76.60
C ALA A 155 14.21 -36.15 77.13
N GLU A 156 13.56 -36.99 76.31
CA GLU A 156 13.26 -38.38 76.66
C GLU A 156 14.52 -39.21 76.91
N LYS A 157 15.54 -39.08 76.05
CA LYS A 157 16.84 -39.75 76.24
C LYS A 157 17.55 -39.30 77.51
N THR A 158 17.51 -38.00 77.82
CA THR A 158 18.14 -37.44 79.02
C THR A 158 17.42 -37.91 80.28
N ASP A 159 16.09 -38.01 80.25
CA ASP A 159 15.25 -38.51 81.37
C ASP A 159 15.50 -40.01 81.67
N GLN A 160 15.89 -40.78 80.65
CA GLN A 160 16.22 -42.21 80.77
C GLN A 160 17.69 -42.47 81.14
N ASP A 161 18.57 -41.45 81.13
CA ASP A 161 19.98 -41.60 81.47
C ASP A 161 20.18 -41.60 82.98
N ILE A 162 20.66 -42.72 83.51
CA ILE A 162 20.94 -42.93 84.94
C ILE A 162 21.99 -41.95 85.47
N ASN A 163 22.84 -41.39 84.59
CA ASN A 163 23.90 -40.46 84.97
C ASN A 163 23.49 -38.98 84.86
N ALA A 164 22.31 -38.68 84.29
CA ALA A 164 21.85 -37.30 84.15
C ALA A 164 21.35 -36.74 85.48
N THR A 165 21.68 -35.48 85.76
CA THR A 165 21.16 -34.83 86.97
C THR A 165 19.71 -34.40 86.78
N LYS A 166 18.96 -34.24 87.89
CA LYS A 166 17.60 -33.71 87.86
C LYS A 166 17.53 -32.33 87.18
N ALA A 167 18.58 -31.51 87.28
CA ALA A 167 18.66 -30.21 86.63
C ALA A 167 18.82 -30.34 85.10
N ASP A 168 19.59 -31.32 84.63
CA ASP A 168 19.79 -31.57 83.19
C ASP A 168 18.51 -32.05 82.52
N VAL A 169 17.78 -32.96 83.19
CA VAL A 169 16.46 -33.43 82.75
C VAL A 169 15.46 -32.29 82.66
N GLU A 170 15.37 -31.47 83.71
CA GLU A 170 14.44 -30.33 83.75
C GLU A 170 14.75 -29.31 82.65
N LYS A 171 16.04 -29.01 82.43
CA LYS A 171 16.48 -28.12 81.34
C LYS A 171 16.12 -28.68 79.96
N ALA A 172 16.30 -29.98 79.74
CA ALA A 172 15.95 -30.63 78.47
C ALA A 172 14.42 -30.61 78.23
N LYS A 173 13.61 -30.87 79.26
CA LYS A 173 12.14 -30.78 79.20
C LYS A 173 11.66 -29.36 78.92
N GLN A 174 12.24 -28.35 79.59
CA GLN A 174 11.93 -26.93 79.32
C GLN A 174 12.25 -26.54 77.87
N GLN A 175 13.40 -26.97 77.34
CA GLN A 175 13.77 -26.73 75.95
C GLN A 175 12.81 -27.42 74.96
N ALA A 176 12.37 -28.65 75.25
CA ALA A 176 11.39 -29.37 74.43
C ALA A 176 10.01 -28.68 74.44
N HIS A 177 9.53 -28.24 75.60
CA HIS A 177 8.29 -27.47 75.71
C HIS A 177 8.37 -26.14 74.96
N MET A 178 9.48 -25.41 75.08
CA MET A 178 9.70 -24.17 74.33
C MET A 178 9.68 -24.40 72.82
N ARG A 179 10.36 -25.44 72.32
CA ARG A 179 10.37 -25.78 70.88
C ARG A 179 8.98 -26.20 70.40
N THR A 180 8.25 -26.97 71.20
CA THR A 180 6.87 -27.37 70.89
C THR A 180 5.94 -26.17 70.78
N HIS A 181 6.06 -25.18 71.68
CA HIS A 181 5.30 -23.94 71.62
C HIS A 181 5.57 -23.18 70.31
N ILE A 182 6.85 -23.00 69.94
CA ILE A 182 7.24 -22.33 68.68
C ILE A 182 6.67 -23.06 67.45
N ALA A 183 6.70 -24.40 67.47
CA ALA A 183 6.14 -25.21 66.38
C ALA A 183 4.61 -25.04 66.26
N GLU A 184 3.89 -24.96 67.40
CA GLU A 184 2.45 -24.72 67.42
C GLU A 184 2.09 -23.29 66.95
N GLU A 185 2.89 -22.28 67.30
CA GLU A 185 2.76 -20.93 66.73
C GLU A 185 2.92 -20.95 65.20
N CYS A 186 3.95 -21.64 64.69
CA CYS A 186 4.16 -21.78 63.25
C CYS A 186 3.04 -22.56 62.55
N LYS A 187 2.43 -23.52 63.23
CA LYS A 187 1.25 -24.26 62.73
C LYS A 187 0.04 -23.35 62.59
N ASN A 188 -0.21 -22.49 63.58
CA ASN A 188 -1.28 -21.51 63.53
C ASN A 188 -1.05 -20.48 62.42
N ASP A 189 0.19 -20.00 62.26
CA ASP A 189 0.59 -19.13 61.14
C ASP A 189 0.32 -19.80 59.78
N TYR A 190 0.74 -21.07 59.62
CA TYR A 190 0.49 -21.84 58.40
C TYR A 190 -1.01 -22.01 58.12
N ALA A 191 -1.81 -22.37 59.13
CA ALA A 191 -3.25 -22.52 59.00
C ALA A 191 -3.94 -21.21 58.57
N ALA A 192 -3.53 -20.07 59.14
CA ALA A 192 -4.03 -18.76 58.77
C ALA A 192 -3.67 -18.39 57.31
N GLN A 193 -2.43 -18.62 56.89
CA GLN A 193 -2.02 -18.39 55.51
C GLN A 193 -2.75 -19.32 54.52
N LEU A 194 -3.04 -20.56 54.91
CA LEU A 194 -3.78 -21.51 54.07
C LEU A 194 -5.22 -21.05 53.84
N GLN A 195 -5.90 -20.60 54.91
CA GLN A 195 -7.25 -20.05 54.78
C GLN A 195 -7.27 -18.82 53.88
N LYS A 196 -6.28 -17.92 54.05
CA LYS A 196 -6.12 -16.74 53.21
C LYS A 196 -5.91 -17.10 51.73
N TYR A 197 -4.99 -18.03 51.44
CA TYR A 197 -4.72 -18.48 50.07
C TYR A 197 -5.92 -19.15 49.43
N ASN A 198 -6.64 -20.04 50.14
CA ASN A 198 -7.81 -20.70 49.58
C ASN A 198 -8.93 -19.70 49.22
N LYS A 199 -9.09 -18.63 50.01
CA LYS A 199 -10.02 -17.54 49.70
C LYS A 199 -9.58 -16.79 48.44
N GLU A 200 -8.31 -16.41 48.35
CA GLU A 200 -7.76 -15.71 47.18
C GLU A 200 -7.83 -16.58 45.91
N GLN A 201 -7.52 -17.87 46.03
CA GLN A 201 -7.62 -18.84 44.95
C GLN A 201 -9.06 -18.97 44.44
N ASN A 202 -10.04 -19.03 45.34
CA ASN A 202 -11.44 -19.10 44.95
C ASN A 202 -11.88 -17.82 44.22
N GLN A 203 -11.51 -16.65 44.76
CA GLN A 203 -11.77 -15.37 44.11
C GLN A 203 -11.14 -15.29 42.71
N PHE A 204 -9.89 -15.72 42.57
CA PHE A 204 -9.17 -15.71 41.30
C PHE A 204 -9.86 -16.58 40.24
N TYR A 205 -10.14 -17.85 40.53
CA TYR A 205 -10.64 -18.80 39.53
C TYR A 205 -12.14 -18.70 39.26
N PHE A 206 -12.94 -18.26 40.23
CA PHE A 206 -14.40 -18.26 40.12
C PHE A 206 -15.01 -16.88 39.96
N THR A 207 -14.22 -15.81 40.08
CA THR A 207 -14.71 -14.43 39.93
C THR A 207 -13.82 -13.59 39.02
N ASP A 208 -12.55 -13.40 39.37
CA ASP A 208 -11.71 -12.39 38.72
C ASP A 208 -11.32 -12.80 37.29
N MET A 209 -10.74 -14.00 37.13
CA MET A 209 -10.31 -14.49 35.80
C MET A 209 -11.50 -14.70 34.85
N PRO A 210 -12.62 -15.30 35.28
CA PRO A 210 -13.79 -15.42 34.41
C PRO A 210 -14.31 -14.07 33.91
N LEU A 211 -14.37 -13.06 34.78
CA LEU A 211 -14.82 -11.72 34.41
C LEU A 211 -13.87 -11.09 33.38
N ILE A 212 -12.55 -11.18 33.59
CA ILE A 212 -11.54 -10.62 32.69
C ILE A 212 -11.61 -11.28 31.30
N PHE A 213 -11.72 -12.61 31.25
CA PHE A 213 -11.82 -13.34 29.99
C PHE A 213 -13.14 -13.10 29.26
N ASN A 214 -14.24 -12.95 29.97
CA ASN A 214 -15.53 -12.60 29.37
C ASN A 214 -15.53 -11.17 28.81
N ASN A 215 -14.85 -10.23 29.46
CA ASN A 215 -14.65 -8.89 28.90
C ASN A 215 -13.78 -8.93 27.63
N LEU A 216 -12.71 -9.72 27.63
CA LEU A 216 -11.91 -9.94 26.42
C LEU A 216 -12.72 -10.60 25.30
N GLN A 217 -13.61 -11.54 25.62
CA GLN A 217 -14.51 -12.15 24.64
C GLN A 217 -15.46 -11.12 24.03
N ASP A 218 -16.15 -10.31 24.84
CA ASP A 218 -17.06 -9.28 24.34
C ASP A 218 -16.33 -8.26 23.46
N MET A 219 -15.13 -7.82 23.87
CA MET A 219 -14.26 -6.98 23.06
C MET A 219 -13.90 -7.62 21.72
N ASP A 220 -13.52 -8.91 21.74
CA ASP A 220 -13.15 -9.69 20.55
C ASP A 220 -14.33 -9.83 19.57
N GLU A 221 -15.53 -10.11 20.09
CA GLU A 221 -16.78 -10.22 19.33
C GLU A 221 -17.26 -8.87 18.77
N ARG A 222 -17.13 -7.78 19.53
CA ARG A 222 -17.39 -6.42 19.04
C ARG A 222 -16.48 -6.05 17.88
N ARG A 223 -15.18 -6.34 18.01
CA ARG A 223 -14.21 -6.15 16.92
C ARG A 223 -14.61 -6.94 15.68
N MET A 224 -14.96 -8.23 15.81
CA MET A 224 -15.41 -9.03 14.66
C MET A 224 -16.63 -8.42 13.97
N ARG A 225 -17.64 -7.98 14.73
CA ARG A 225 -18.84 -7.34 14.19
C ARG A 225 -18.53 -6.04 13.45
N LYS A 226 -17.67 -5.18 14.01
CA LYS A 226 -17.27 -3.92 13.36
C LYS A 226 -16.49 -4.19 12.07
N LEU A 227 -15.59 -5.16 12.07
CA LEU A 227 -14.84 -5.56 10.86
C LEU A 227 -15.79 -6.09 9.77
N ALA A 228 -16.75 -6.94 10.13
CA ALA A 228 -17.76 -7.43 9.19
C ALA A 228 -18.63 -6.30 8.61
N GLN A 229 -19.02 -5.31 9.42
CA GLN A 229 -19.72 -4.12 8.94
C GLN A 229 -18.88 -3.32 7.94
N ALA A 230 -17.57 -3.21 8.17
CA ALA A 230 -16.67 -2.53 7.24
C ALA A 230 -16.51 -3.27 5.90
N TYR A 231 -16.61 -4.61 5.88
CA TYR A 231 -16.66 -5.39 4.63
C TYR A 231 -17.93 -5.09 3.83
N ILE A 232 -19.06 -4.98 4.51
CA ILE A 232 -20.34 -4.62 3.88
C ILE A 232 -20.27 -3.19 3.33
N LEU A 233 -19.78 -2.25 4.15
CA LEU A 233 -19.64 -0.85 3.77
C LEU A 233 -18.76 -0.68 2.52
N TYR A 234 -17.66 -1.42 2.42
CA TYR A 234 -16.81 -1.43 1.23
C TYR A 234 -17.60 -1.74 -0.05
N ALA A 235 -18.43 -2.79 -0.04
CA ALA A 235 -19.23 -3.17 -1.19
C ALA A 235 -20.37 -2.18 -1.45
N ASP A 236 -20.97 -1.64 -0.39
CA ASP A 236 -22.06 -0.67 -0.49
C ASP A 236 -21.58 0.67 -1.08
N THR A 237 -20.36 1.11 -0.77
CA THR A 237 -19.74 2.31 -1.36
C THR A 237 -19.64 2.20 -2.89
N GLU A 238 -19.21 1.06 -3.42
CA GLU A 238 -19.18 0.82 -4.87
C GLU A 238 -20.59 0.76 -5.46
N ARG A 239 -21.53 0.09 -4.78
CA ARG A 239 -22.92 -0.02 -5.25
C ARG A 239 -23.62 1.34 -5.31
N HIS A 240 -23.31 2.24 -4.39
CA HIS A 240 -23.97 3.54 -4.29
C HIS A 240 -23.78 4.42 -5.52
N VAL A 241 -22.61 4.34 -6.18
CA VAL A 241 -22.31 5.16 -7.36
C VAL A 241 -22.81 4.55 -8.67
N MET A 242 -23.18 3.26 -8.68
CA MET A 242 -23.62 2.55 -9.90
C MET A 242 -24.76 3.26 -10.65
N PRO A 243 -25.79 3.82 -10.01
CA PRO A 243 -26.85 4.53 -10.72
C PRO A 243 -26.35 5.76 -11.49
N ILE A 244 -25.40 6.52 -10.93
CA ILE A 244 -24.85 7.71 -11.60
C ILE A 244 -23.89 7.31 -12.70
N ILE A 245 -23.05 6.28 -12.48
CA ILE A 245 -22.25 5.68 -13.54
C ILE A 245 -23.15 5.22 -14.71
N GLY A 246 -24.28 4.57 -14.42
CA GLY A 246 -25.28 4.20 -15.42
C GLY A 246 -25.77 5.40 -16.23
N LYS A 247 -26.10 6.52 -15.56
CA LYS A 247 -26.48 7.77 -16.23
C LYS A 247 -25.38 8.31 -17.15
N CYS A 248 -24.12 8.27 -16.73
CA CYS A 248 -23.01 8.72 -17.58
C CYS A 248 -22.88 7.88 -18.85
N LEU A 249 -23.02 6.56 -18.73
CA LEU A 249 -23.00 5.64 -19.88
C LEU A 249 -24.19 5.85 -20.82
N GLU A 250 -25.38 6.12 -20.28
CA GLU A 250 -26.55 6.51 -21.04
C GLU A 250 -26.35 7.86 -21.75
N GLY A 251 -25.69 8.83 -21.09
CA GLY A 251 -25.31 10.12 -21.66
C GLY A 251 -24.39 9.97 -22.87
N ILE A 252 -23.34 9.14 -22.74
CA ILE A 252 -22.42 8.81 -23.85
C ILE A 252 -23.18 8.18 -25.02
N THR A 253 -24.08 7.23 -24.73
CA THR A 253 -24.91 6.58 -25.76
C THR A 253 -25.79 7.61 -26.49
N ARG A 254 -26.40 8.53 -25.73
CA ARG A 254 -27.27 9.59 -26.24
C ARG A 254 -26.51 10.58 -27.11
N ALA A 255 -25.30 10.98 -26.71
CA ALA A 255 -24.44 11.84 -27.51
C ALA A 255 -24.20 11.20 -28.90
N GLY A 256 -23.91 9.89 -28.95
CA GLY A 256 -23.80 9.17 -30.22
C GLY A 256 -25.07 9.23 -31.08
N THR A 257 -26.26 9.12 -30.48
CA THR A 257 -27.53 9.19 -31.21
C THR A 257 -27.93 10.60 -31.65
N ASN A 258 -27.34 11.64 -31.07
CA ASN A 258 -27.62 13.04 -31.40
C ASN A 258 -26.85 13.55 -32.63
N VAL A 259 -25.89 12.78 -33.15
CA VAL A 259 -25.17 13.12 -34.38
C VAL A 259 -26.15 13.10 -35.56
N ASN A 260 -26.16 14.19 -36.33
CA ASN A 260 -27.05 14.36 -37.47
C ASN A 260 -26.26 14.79 -38.72
N GLU A 261 -25.96 13.82 -39.57
CA GLU A 261 -25.13 13.98 -40.76
C GLU A 261 -25.74 14.94 -41.79
N LYS A 262 -27.08 14.97 -41.88
CA LYS A 262 -27.80 15.85 -42.81
C LYS A 262 -27.77 17.29 -42.34
N ASN A 263 -28.00 17.51 -41.05
CA ASN A 263 -27.92 18.84 -40.46
C ASN A 263 -26.50 19.39 -40.54
N ASP A 264 -25.49 18.57 -40.23
CA ASP A 264 -24.09 18.98 -40.33
C ASP A 264 -23.71 19.40 -41.76
N SER A 265 -24.20 18.67 -42.78
CA SER A 265 -24.01 19.04 -44.18
C SER A 265 -24.67 20.38 -44.54
N LEU A 266 -25.87 20.65 -44.01
CA LEU A 266 -26.56 21.93 -44.20
C LEU A 266 -25.83 23.08 -43.52
N VAL A 267 -25.38 22.88 -42.27
CA VAL A 267 -24.59 23.87 -41.53
C VAL A 267 -23.31 24.22 -42.30
N LEU A 268 -22.65 23.23 -42.93
CA LEU A 268 -21.47 23.48 -43.75
C LEU A 268 -21.80 24.38 -44.97
N ILE A 269 -22.91 24.08 -45.66
CA ILE A 269 -23.37 24.89 -46.80
C ILE A 269 -23.68 26.30 -46.35
N GLU A 270 -24.44 26.48 -45.26
CA GLU A 270 -24.79 27.81 -44.74
C GLU A 270 -23.56 28.64 -44.35
N GLN A 271 -22.53 27.99 -43.80
CA GLN A 271 -21.29 28.67 -43.41
C GLN A 271 -20.42 29.07 -44.60
N HIS A 272 -20.43 28.31 -45.71
CA HIS A 272 -19.46 28.48 -46.81
C HIS A 272 -20.07 28.90 -48.14
N LYS A 273 -21.40 28.92 -48.27
CA LYS A 273 -22.07 29.39 -49.48
C LYS A 273 -21.71 30.86 -49.69
N SER A 274 -20.88 31.10 -50.69
CA SER A 274 -20.33 32.43 -51.03
C SER A 274 -21.36 33.38 -51.64
N GLY A 275 -22.52 32.85 -52.06
CA GLY A 275 -23.52 33.60 -52.81
C GLY A 275 -23.18 33.78 -54.29
N PHE A 276 -22.00 33.34 -54.76
CA PHE A 276 -21.68 33.34 -56.18
C PHE A 276 -22.58 32.37 -56.93
N GLU A 277 -23.21 32.87 -57.99
CA GLU A 277 -23.88 32.02 -58.95
C GLU A 277 -22.85 31.26 -59.78
N ARG A 278 -23.23 30.05 -60.19
CA ARG A 278 -22.39 29.24 -61.07
C ARG A 278 -22.20 30.00 -62.39
N PRO A 279 -20.97 30.17 -62.90
CA PRO A 279 -20.75 30.84 -64.18
C PRO A 279 -21.62 30.21 -65.28
N GLY A 280 -22.34 31.04 -66.00
CA GLY A 280 -23.12 30.65 -67.17
C GLY A 280 -22.25 30.46 -68.41
N ASP A 281 -22.88 30.11 -69.52
CA ASP A 281 -22.18 29.98 -70.80
C ASP A 281 -21.59 31.33 -71.23
N LEU A 282 -20.39 31.31 -71.80
CA LEU A 282 -19.77 32.52 -72.33
C LEU A 282 -20.52 32.95 -73.58
N GLU A 283 -20.91 34.22 -73.62
CA GLU A 283 -21.54 34.79 -74.80
C GLU A 283 -20.54 34.85 -75.97
N PHE A 284 -21.03 34.61 -77.19
CA PHE A 284 -20.24 34.73 -78.40
C PHE A 284 -19.98 36.22 -78.70
N GLU A 285 -18.72 36.63 -78.68
CA GLU A 285 -18.31 37.97 -79.07
C GLU A 285 -18.19 38.08 -80.60
N ASP A 286 -19.25 38.59 -81.25
CA ASP A 286 -19.24 38.83 -82.70
C ASP A 286 -18.54 40.16 -83.05
N TYR A 287 -17.29 40.06 -83.51
CA TYR A 287 -16.48 41.21 -83.91
C TYR A 287 -16.82 41.78 -85.29
N SER A 288 -17.73 41.15 -86.06
CA SER A 288 -18.05 41.57 -87.44
C SER A 288 -18.93 42.82 -87.53
N GLN A 289 -19.56 43.27 -86.44
CA GLN A 289 -20.44 44.45 -86.40
C GLN A 289 -19.80 45.74 -85.84
N GLY A 290 -18.47 45.75 -85.63
CA GLY A 290 -17.75 46.90 -85.07
C GLY A 290 -17.79 46.93 -83.54
N ILE A 291 -16.67 47.33 -82.92
CA ILE A 291 -16.43 47.24 -81.48
C ILE A 291 -17.37 48.19 -80.71
N ASN A 292 -18.55 47.74 -80.34
CA ASN A 292 -19.28 48.33 -79.22
C ASN A 292 -18.64 47.81 -77.95
N ARG A 293 -17.96 48.69 -77.20
CA ARG A 293 -17.47 48.38 -75.85
C ARG A 293 -18.65 47.93 -75.00
N ALA A 294 -18.74 46.64 -74.72
CA ALA A 294 -19.70 46.11 -73.77
C ALA A 294 -19.47 46.80 -72.41
N SER A 295 -20.53 47.40 -71.87
CA SER A 295 -20.60 47.87 -70.50
C SER A 295 -20.22 46.71 -69.60
N SER A 296 -19.12 46.84 -68.85
CA SER A 296 -18.76 45.90 -67.81
C SER A 296 -19.78 46.01 -66.67
N ASP A 297 -20.93 45.35 -66.82
CA ASP A 297 -21.75 44.96 -65.68
C ASP A 297 -21.04 43.81 -64.97
N SER A 298 -19.94 44.16 -64.29
CA SER A 298 -19.39 43.38 -63.19
C SER A 298 -20.40 43.47 -62.05
N SER A 299 -21.51 42.74 -62.17
CA SER A 299 -22.45 42.50 -61.10
C SER A 299 -21.81 41.57 -60.07
N LEU A 300 -20.86 42.12 -59.31
CA LEU A 300 -20.67 41.72 -57.93
C LEU A 300 -21.93 42.16 -57.17
N GLY A 301 -23.00 41.39 -57.34
CA GLY A 301 -24.24 41.53 -56.61
C GLY A 301 -23.98 41.30 -55.13
N THR A 302 -23.87 42.40 -54.39
CA THR A 302 -24.00 42.41 -52.94
C THR A 302 -25.47 42.10 -52.59
N PRO A 303 -25.78 41.11 -51.73
CA PRO A 303 -27.13 40.99 -51.20
C PRO A 303 -27.32 42.11 -50.16
N LYS A 304 -28.26 43.02 -50.42
CA LYS A 304 -28.74 43.97 -49.42
C LYS A 304 -29.55 43.23 -48.35
N GLY A 305 -29.00 43.15 -47.14
CA GLY A 305 -29.72 42.94 -45.88
C GLY A 305 -29.25 43.99 -44.86
N PRO A 306 -30.10 44.45 -43.92
CA PRO A 306 -29.86 45.68 -43.17
C PRO A 306 -28.76 45.48 -42.13
N LEU A 307 -27.77 46.39 -42.09
CA LEU A 307 -26.79 46.46 -41.03
C LEU A 307 -26.89 47.83 -40.36
N ASP A 308 -27.39 47.84 -39.13
CA ASP A 308 -27.20 48.97 -38.22
C ASP A 308 -25.91 48.78 -37.42
N LEU A 309 -25.01 49.74 -37.65
CA LEU A 309 -24.12 50.43 -36.70
C LEU A 309 -23.02 49.66 -35.95
N LEU A 310 -21.77 49.86 -36.42
CA LEU A 310 -20.74 50.75 -35.83
C LEU A 310 -19.35 50.08 -35.68
N GLY A 311 -18.31 50.69 -36.28
CA GLY A 311 -16.93 50.58 -35.78
C GLY A 311 -15.81 50.51 -36.81
N LYS A 312 -15.25 51.67 -37.20
CA LYS A 312 -14.04 51.89 -38.02
C LYS A 312 -12.78 51.29 -37.34
N ASN A 313 -11.70 50.83 -37.99
CA ASN A 313 -10.74 51.59 -38.81
C ASN A 313 -9.58 50.70 -39.34
N LYS A 314 -9.17 50.94 -40.60
CA LYS A 314 -7.79 50.97 -41.20
C LYS A 314 -6.87 49.72 -41.07
N SER A 315 -6.01 49.32 -42.02
CA SER A 315 -5.76 49.55 -43.46
C SER A 315 -4.45 48.81 -43.76
N LYS A 316 -4.36 47.99 -44.82
CA LYS A 316 -3.20 47.90 -45.74
C LYS A 316 -3.45 46.87 -46.87
N PRO A 317 -2.88 47.09 -48.07
CA PRO A 317 -3.35 46.49 -49.32
C PRO A 317 -2.53 45.26 -49.71
N PHE A 318 -3.14 44.30 -50.41
CA PHE A 318 -2.39 43.27 -51.15
C PHE A 318 -2.70 43.38 -52.65
N TRP A 319 -1.65 43.67 -53.41
CA TRP A 319 -1.60 43.58 -54.86
C TRP A 319 -1.51 42.12 -55.28
N LEU A 320 -2.25 41.71 -56.32
CA LEU A 320 -2.00 40.51 -57.07
C LEU A 320 -2.15 40.83 -58.56
N PHE A 321 -1.03 40.82 -59.31
CA PHE A 321 -0.89 40.03 -60.53
C PHE A 321 0.52 40.18 -61.14
N SER A 322 1.24 39.06 -61.18
CA SER A 322 2.18 38.63 -62.24
C SER A 322 2.72 37.25 -61.83
N LYS A 323 3.04 36.31 -62.70
CA LYS A 323 2.66 35.96 -64.07
C LYS A 323 3.29 34.56 -64.26
N LYS A 324 2.52 33.58 -64.74
CA LYS A 324 2.89 32.38 -65.53
C LYS A 324 4.34 31.87 -65.51
N SER A 325 4.48 30.54 -65.35
CA SER A 325 4.98 29.69 -66.44
C SER A 325 4.27 28.32 -66.43
N LYS A 326 4.29 27.64 -67.59
CA LYS A 326 3.32 26.66 -68.10
C LYS A 326 4.07 25.46 -68.66
N SER A 327 3.55 24.23 -68.50
CA SER A 327 3.57 23.08 -69.45
C SER A 327 2.98 21.85 -68.75
N SER A 328 1.77 21.40 -69.10
CA SER A 328 1.39 20.37 -70.11
C SER A 328 1.64 18.94 -69.61
N SER A 329 0.73 17.96 -69.65
CA SER A 329 -0.35 17.67 -70.61
C SER A 329 -1.37 16.62 -70.07
N SER A 330 -2.64 16.76 -70.47
CA SER A 330 -3.82 15.87 -70.33
C SER A 330 -3.69 14.55 -71.16
N PRO A 331 -4.71 13.66 -71.30
CA PRO A 331 -6.07 13.64 -70.72
C PRO A 331 -6.58 12.28 -70.17
N LEU A 332 -7.65 12.35 -69.37
CA LEU A 332 -8.61 11.26 -69.16
C LEU A 332 -9.73 11.35 -70.21
N THR A 333 -10.24 10.21 -70.67
CA THR A 333 -11.58 10.09 -71.25
C THR A 333 -12.31 8.83 -70.73
N PRO A 334 -13.66 8.83 -70.76
CA PRO A 334 -14.53 8.04 -69.88
C PRO A 334 -15.25 6.89 -70.62
N PHE A 335 -16.00 6.04 -69.91
CA PHE A 335 -17.40 5.62 -70.19
C PHE A 335 -17.85 4.41 -69.34
N SER A 336 -19.18 4.28 -69.23
CA SER A 336 -19.99 3.57 -68.25
C SER A 336 -20.44 2.14 -68.64
N THR A 337 -20.59 1.25 -67.64
CA THR A 337 -21.62 0.16 -67.44
C THR A 337 -21.67 -1.04 -68.43
N PRO A 338 -22.29 -2.22 -68.14
CA PRO A 338 -23.00 -2.78 -66.95
C PRO A 338 -22.54 -4.24 -66.53
N PRO A 339 -23.17 -4.94 -65.55
CA PRO A 339 -22.71 -6.24 -65.01
C PRO A 339 -23.56 -7.48 -65.39
N ALA A 340 -22.95 -8.68 -65.41
CA ALA A 340 -23.49 -10.04 -65.14
C ALA A 340 -22.56 -11.14 -65.75
N PRO A 341 -22.69 -12.46 -65.48
CA PRO A 341 -23.23 -13.19 -64.32
C PRO A 341 -22.25 -14.28 -63.76
N SER A 342 -22.62 -14.88 -62.62
CA SER A 342 -21.95 -16.04 -62.00
C SER A 342 -21.90 -17.30 -62.88
N PRO A 343 -20.98 -18.26 -62.60
CA PRO A 343 -21.28 -19.66 -62.82
C PRO A 343 -21.25 -20.50 -61.53
N ALA A 344 -22.20 -21.42 -61.51
CA ALA A 344 -22.43 -22.45 -60.52
C ALA A 344 -21.43 -23.62 -60.66
N ASN A 345 -21.04 -24.18 -59.52
CA ASN A 345 -20.77 -25.61 -59.23
C ASN A 345 -19.69 -25.73 -58.15
N GLY A 346 -20.13 -25.82 -56.89
CA GLY A 346 -19.29 -26.28 -55.80
C GLY A 346 -19.25 -27.80 -55.73
N PRO A 347 -18.11 -28.44 -55.40
CA PRO A 347 -18.06 -29.85 -55.05
C PRO A 347 -18.60 -30.08 -53.63
N PRO A 348 -19.08 -31.30 -53.30
CA PRO A 348 -19.92 -31.54 -52.13
C PRO A 348 -19.12 -31.65 -50.83
N SER A 349 -19.74 -31.22 -49.73
CA SER A 349 -19.25 -31.44 -48.36
C SER A 349 -19.20 -32.92 -48.00
N PRO A 350 -18.13 -33.43 -47.35
CA PRO A 350 -18.18 -34.70 -46.64
C PRO A 350 -18.89 -34.56 -45.30
N LYS A 351 -19.73 -35.55 -45.03
CA LYS A 351 -20.56 -35.72 -43.84
C LYS A 351 -19.72 -35.83 -42.55
N PHE A 352 -20.24 -35.21 -41.49
CA PHE A 352 -19.75 -35.33 -40.13
C PHE A 352 -19.85 -36.77 -39.61
N GLY A 353 -18.72 -37.28 -39.11
CA GLY A 353 -18.65 -38.50 -38.32
C GLY A 353 -17.55 -38.37 -37.27
N ARG A 354 -17.98 -38.21 -36.00
CA ARG A 354 -17.25 -38.24 -34.72
C ARG A 354 -16.95 -36.91 -33.99
N ASP A 355 -17.46 -36.89 -32.76
CA ASP A 355 -17.20 -36.13 -31.52
C ASP A 355 -16.72 -34.66 -31.58
N PRO A 356 -17.57 -33.69 -31.15
CA PRO A 356 -17.22 -32.27 -30.99
C PRO A 356 -16.06 -32.00 -30.02
N LEU A 357 -15.78 -32.90 -29.08
CA LEU A 357 -14.71 -32.72 -28.08
C LEU A 357 -13.30 -32.96 -28.64
N SER A 358 -13.16 -33.74 -29.72
CA SER A 358 -11.86 -33.94 -30.37
C SER A 358 -11.41 -32.73 -31.19
N TYR A 359 -12.35 -31.88 -31.64
CA TYR A 359 -12.05 -30.68 -32.44
C TYR A 359 -11.62 -29.51 -31.54
N CYS A 360 -12.29 -29.29 -30.40
CA CYS A 360 -11.88 -28.28 -29.42
C CYS A 360 -10.46 -28.52 -28.87
N LEU A 361 -10.09 -29.77 -28.59
CA LEU A 361 -8.73 -30.11 -28.12
C LEU A 361 -7.64 -29.98 -29.20
N LYS A 362 -7.99 -30.03 -30.49
CA LYS A 362 -7.04 -29.82 -31.61
C LYS A 362 -6.90 -28.36 -32.02
N GLU A 363 -7.92 -27.52 -31.80
CA GLU A 363 -7.87 -26.06 -31.99
C GLU A 363 -7.07 -25.36 -30.87
N ILE A 364 -7.21 -25.79 -29.61
CA ILE A 364 -6.43 -25.25 -28.48
C ILE A 364 -4.93 -25.58 -28.64
N ASN A 365 -4.59 -26.76 -29.18
CA ASN A 365 -3.20 -27.15 -29.44
C ASN A 365 -2.59 -26.53 -30.72
N LYS A 366 -3.39 -25.85 -31.56
CA LYS A 366 -2.89 -25.12 -32.74
C LYS A 366 -2.69 -23.62 -32.50
N THR A 367 -3.31 -23.06 -31.47
CA THR A 367 -3.21 -21.63 -31.13
C THR A 367 -2.24 -21.33 -29.99
N VAL A 368 -1.71 -22.35 -29.32
CA VAL A 368 -0.59 -22.22 -28.37
C VAL A 368 0.62 -22.98 -28.92
N LYS A 369 1.44 -22.31 -29.73
CA LYS A 369 2.79 -22.79 -29.99
C LYS A 369 3.63 -22.56 -28.71
N PRO A 370 4.23 -23.61 -28.13
CA PRO A 370 5.23 -23.43 -27.08
C PRO A 370 6.47 -22.85 -27.76
N ARG A 371 6.76 -21.57 -27.50
CA ARG A 371 8.03 -20.99 -27.93
C ARG A 371 9.09 -21.37 -26.90
N ILE A 372 9.43 -22.66 -26.87
CA ILE A 372 10.72 -23.10 -26.37
C ILE A 372 11.74 -22.57 -27.38
N SER A 373 12.44 -21.51 -27.00
CA SER A 373 13.69 -21.14 -27.65
C SER A 373 14.75 -22.13 -27.20
N SER A 374 14.93 -23.19 -28.00
CA SER A 374 16.15 -23.99 -28.00
C SER A 374 17.37 -23.09 -28.16
N PHE A 375 18.34 -23.29 -27.26
CA PHE A 375 19.73 -22.84 -27.30
C PHE A 375 20.21 -22.41 -28.69
N ARG A 376 20.31 -21.10 -28.91
CA ARG A 376 21.36 -20.51 -29.75
C ARG A 376 22.24 -19.69 -28.82
N THR A 377 23.42 -20.26 -28.56
CA THR A 377 24.69 -19.56 -28.28
C THR A 377 24.60 -18.05 -28.43
N LEU A 378 24.22 -17.36 -27.34
CA LEU A 378 24.57 -15.96 -27.16
C LEU A 378 26.08 -15.94 -26.97
N ARG A 379 26.75 -15.31 -27.95
CA ARG A 379 28.15 -14.92 -27.86
C ARG A 379 28.43 -14.41 -26.45
N ARG A 380 29.52 -14.90 -25.87
CA ARG A 380 30.23 -14.21 -24.79
C ARG A 380 30.41 -12.75 -25.21
N THR A 381 29.66 -11.85 -24.62
CA THR A 381 30.05 -10.46 -24.44
C THR A 381 30.38 -10.30 -22.96
N PRO A 382 31.60 -9.85 -22.61
CA PRO A 382 31.97 -9.63 -21.23
C PRO A 382 31.05 -8.57 -20.62
N ALA A 383 30.89 -8.64 -19.30
CA ALA A 383 30.18 -7.67 -18.48
C ALA A 383 30.61 -6.23 -18.87
N ALA A 384 29.82 -5.61 -19.74
CA ALA A 384 29.84 -4.18 -19.91
C ALA A 384 28.86 -3.68 -18.85
N THR A 385 29.41 -3.21 -17.74
CA THR A 385 28.75 -2.26 -16.86
C THR A 385 28.03 -1.24 -17.72
N GLU A 386 26.70 -1.32 -17.80
CA GLU A 386 25.88 -0.28 -18.43
C GLU A 386 26.10 1.00 -17.61
N ASP A 387 27.08 1.79 -18.03
CA ASP A 387 27.44 2.99 -17.33
C ASP A 387 26.40 4.07 -17.67
N PHE A 388 25.41 4.19 -16.80
CA PHE A 388 24.40 5.25 -16.83
C PHE A 388 25.00 6.65 -16.57
N GLY A 389 26.33 6.81 -16.64
CA GLY A 389 27.05 8.07 -16.42
C GLY A 389 26.69 9.20 -17.40
N HIS A 390 25.98 8.90 -18.49
CA HIS A 390 25.49 9.91 -19.43
C HIS A 390 24.13 10.54 -19.03
N LEU A 391 23.45 9.99 -18.02
CA LEU A 391 22.14 10.47 -17.57
C LEU A 391 22.27 11.37 -16.33
N PRO A 392 21.40 12.38 -16.18
CA PRO A 392 21.31 13.16 -14.95
C PRO A 392 21.13 12.27 -13.70
N PRO A 393 21.65 12.66 -12.52
CA PRO A 393 21.68 11.82 -11.32
C PRO A 393 20.31 11.22 -10.94
N GLU A 394 19.24 12.00 -11.06
CA GLU A 394 17.88 11.53 -10.76
C GLU A 394 17.34 10.54 -11.79
N GLN A 395 17.69 10.70 -13.07
CA GLN A 395 17.33 9.75 -14.11
C GLN A 395 18.12 8.45 -13.98
N ARG A 396 19.40 8.52 -13.59
CA ARG A 396 20.23 7.37 -13.25
C ARG A 396 19.66 6.60 -12.07
N ARG A 397 19.25 7.30 -10.99
CA ARG A 397 18.55 6.71 -9.84
C ARG A 397 17.28 6.00 -10.26
N LYS A 398 16.41 6.66 -11.05
CA LYS A 398 15.14 6.09 -11.52
C LYS A 398 15.35 4.84 -12.40
N ARG A 399 16.35 4.84 -13.29
CA ARG A 399 16.69 3.69 -14.14
C ARG A 399 17.27 2.52 -13.33
N LEU A 400 18.12 2.81 -12.35
CA LEU A 400 18.70 1.80 -11.48
C LEU A 400 17.64 1.19 -10.56
N GLN A 401 16.72 2.00 -10.04
CA GLN A 401 15.57 1.53 -9.27
C GLN A 401 14.67 0.63 -10.10
N GLN A 402 14.33 1.01 -11.34
CA GLN A 402 13.56 0.16 -12.25
C GLN A 402 14.25 -1.20 -12.48
N LYS A 403 15.58 -1.22 -12.63
CA LYS A 403 16.35 -2.46 -12.80
C LYS A 403 16.33 -3.34 -11.55
N ILE A 404 16.37 -2.75 -10.36
CA ILE A 404 16.20 -3.44 -9.07
C ILE A 404 14.82 -4.08 -9.00
N ASP A 405 13.78 -3.35 -9.40
CA ASP A 405 12.40 -3.85 -9.37
C ASP A 405 12.20 -5.01 -10.36
N ASP A 406 12.77 -4.89 -11.57
CA ASP A 406 12.72 -5.93 -12.61
C ASP A 406 13.46 -7.21 -12.17
N ILE A 407 14.66 -7.08 -11.59
CA ILE A 407 15.44 -8.21 -11.05
C ILE A 407 14.70 -8.86 -9.87
N SER A 408 14.11 -8.06 -8.98
CA SER A 408 13.35 -8.55 -7.83
C SER A 408 12.13 -9.35 -8.28
N LYS A 409 11.44 -8.90 -9.33
CA LYS A 409 10.30 -9.63 -9.91
C LYS A 409 10.71 -10.97 -10.54
N GLU A 410 11.81 -11.01 -11.29
CA GLU A 410 12.30 -12.27 -11.86
C GLU A 410 12.83 -13.23 -10.77
N LEU A 411 13.46 -12.69 -9.72
CA LEU A 411 13.89 -13.47 -8.56
C LEU A 411 12.70 -14.10 -7.85
N GLN A 412 11.61 -13.36 -7.65
CA GLN A 412 10.39 -13.91 -7.05
C GLN A 412 9.81 -15.05 -7.88
N LYS A 413 9.79 -14.91 -9.21
CA LYS A 413 9.29 -15.95 -10.11
C LYS A 413 10.14 -17.24 -10.05
N GLU A 414 11.46 -17.12 -9.95
CA GLU A 414 12.34 -18.28 -9.77
C GLU A 414 12.18 -18.93 -8.38
N LEU A 415 11.92 -18.14 -7.33
CA LEU A 415 11.60 -18.66 -5.99
C LEU A 415 10.28 -19.46 -5.99
N ASP A 416 9.23 -18.92 -6.62
CA ASP A 416 7.93 -19.60 -6.76
C ASP A 416 8.08 -20.90 -7.57
N GLN A 417 8.89 -20.88 -8.64
CA GLN A 417 9.23 -22.08 -9.41
C GLN A 417 10.00 -23.10 -8.57
N SER A 418 10.92 -22.67 -7.71
CA SER A 418 11.66 -23.55 -6.79
C SER A 418 10.73 -24.23 -5.79
N GLU A 419 9.75 -23.50 -5.24
CA GLU A 419 8.76 -24.04 -4.31
C GLU A 419 7.85 -25.07 -5.00
N ALA A 420 7.39 -24.76 -6.23
CA ALA A 420 6.59 -25.68 -7.03
C ALA A 420 7.35 -26.97 -7.37
N LEU A 421 8.63 -26.87 -7.73
CA LEU A 421 9.49 -28.02 -7.97
C LEU A 421 9.72 -28.86 -6.70
N GLY A 422 9.84 -28.22 -5.53
CA GLY A 422 9.89 -28.90 -4.24
C GLY A 422 8.63 -29.72 -3.97
N LYS A 423 7.45 -29.11 -4.14
CA LYS A 423 6.16 -29.82 -3.99
C LYS A 423 6.00 -30.97 -4.99
N MET A 424 6.43 -30.78 -6.24
CA MET A 424 6.41 -31.85 -7.25
C MET A 424 7.34 -33.01 -6.89
N LYS A 425 8.53 -32.72 -6.36
CA LYS A 425 9.46 -33.74 -5.86
C LYS A 425 8.84 -34.56 -4.74
N ASP A 426 8.19 -33.92 -3.77
CA ASP A 426 7.50 -34.59 -2.66
C ASP A 426 6.36 -35.51 -3.15
N VAL A 427 5.63 -35.09 -4.19
CA VAL A 427 4.57 -35.90 -4.80
C VAL A 427 5.15 -37.13 -5.49
N TYR A 428 6.26 -36.98 -6.21
CA TYR A 428 6.93 -38.11 -6.87
C TYR A 428 7.56 -39.07 -5.87
N GLU A 429 8.06 -38.57 -4.73
CA GLU A 429 8.61 -39.42 -3.66
C GLU A 429 7.53 -40.26 -2.97
N LYS A 430 6.34 -39.67 -2.76
CA LYS A 430 5.21 -40.35 -2.11
C LYS A 430 4.44 -41.28 -3.04
N ASN A 431 4.42 -40.99 -4.35
CA ASN A 431 3.66 -41.74 -5.35
C ASN A 431 4.52 -42.08 -6.58
N PRO A 432 5.25 -43.22 -6.56
CA PRO A 432 6.17 -43.62 -7.65
C PRO A 432 5.51 -43.78 -9.03
N GLN A 433 4.19 -43.96 -9.08
CA GLN A 433 3.41 -44.02 -10.32
C GLN A 433 3.21 -42.66 -11.02
N MET A 434 3.44 -41.54 -10.30
CA MET A 434 3.22 -40.18 -10.80
C MET A 434 4.47 -39.56 -11.43
N GLY A 435 5.64 -40.15 -11.23
CA GLY A 435 6.92 -39.71 -11.79
C GLY A 435 8.11 -40.12 -10.93
N ASP A 436 9.31 -40.01 -11.50
CA ASP A 436 10.57 -40.26 -10.79
C ASP A 436 11.11 -38.94 -10.19
N PRO A 437 11.30 -38.84 -8.86
CA PRO A 437 11.89 -37.65 -8.23
C PRO A 437 13.24 -37.23 -8.82
N ALA A 438 14.06 -38.20 -9.27
CA ALA A 438 15.37 -37.92 -9.83
C ALA A 438 15.30 -37.16 -11.17
N SER A 439 14.18 -37.25 -11.87
CA SER A 439 13.95 -36.53 -13.13
C SER A 439 13.85 -35.00 -12.95
N LEU A 440 13.51 -34.53 -11.75
CA LEU A 440 13.39 -33.10 -11.42
C LEU A 440 14.73 -32.46 -11.01
N ALA A 441 15.75 -33.27 -10.71
CA ALA A 441 17.04 -32.78 -10.20
C ALA A 441 17.72 -31.74 -11.12
N PRO A 442 17.77 -31.91 -12.46
CA PRO A 442 18.39 -30.91 -13.33
C PRO A 442 17.67 -29.55 -13.28
N GLN A 443 16.34 -29.56 -13.18
CA GLN A 443 15.53 -28.35 -13.17
C GLN A 443 15.62 -27.64 -11.81
N ILE A 444 15.68 -28.40 -10.72
CA ILE A 444 15.96 -27.86 -9.38
C ILE A 444 17.32 -27.18 -9.34
N THR A 445 18.38 -27.85 -9.80
CA THR A 445 19.74 -27.26 -9.85
C THR A 445 19.79 -26.00 -10.71
N GLN A 446 19.11 -26.01 -11.87
CA GLN A 446 19.04 -24.84 -12.75
C GLN A 446 18.33 -23.65 -12.08
N THR A 447 17.18 -23.89 -11.46
CA THR A 447 16.42 -22.84 -10.73
C THR A 447 17.23 -22.31 -9.54
N THR A 448 17.92 -23.18 -8.78
CA THR A 448 18.83 -22.73 -7.70
C THR A 448 19.93 -21.81 -8.22
N HIS A 449 20.58 -22.16 -9.33
CA HIS A 449 21.63 -21.32 -9.92
C HIS A 449 21.08 -19.97 -10.43
N ASN A 450 19.88 -19.95 -11.01
CA ASN A 450 19.22 -18.71 -11.42
C ASN A 450 18.93 -17.79 -10.23
N ILE A 451 18.44 -18.34 -9.13
CA ILE A 451 18.18 -17.61 -7.87
C ILE A 451 19.47 -16.97 -7.35
N GLU A 452 20.57 -17.72 -7.30
CA GLU A 452 21.87 -17.21 -6.82
C GLU A 452 22.40 -16.07 -7.70
N ARG A 453 22.30 -16.22 -9.03
CA ARG A 453 22.70 -15.18 -9.99
C ARG A 453 21.88 -13.91 -9.81
N LEU A 454 20.56 -14.01 -9.77
CA LEU A 454 19.66 -12.86 -9.60
C LEU A 454 19.88 -12.16 -8.26
N ARG A 455 20.11 -12.91 -7.17
CA ARG A 455 20.51 -12.35 -5.86
C ARG A 455 21.84 -11.60 -5.95
N GLY A 456 22.79 -12.10 -6.73
CA GLY A 456 24.07 -11.42 -6.98
C GLY A 456 23.89 -10.09 -7.72
N GLU A 457 23.16 -10.11 -8.82
CA GLU A 457 22.86 -8.91 -9.62
C GLU A 457 22.07 -7.86 -8.83
N LEU A 458 21.14 -8.31 -7.97
CA LEU A 458 20.38 -7.43 -7.08
C LEU A 458 21.29 -6.73 -6.06
N ARG A 459 22.21 -7.48 -5.41
CA ARG A 459 23.19 -6.90 -4.49
C ARG A 459 24.10 -5.89 -5.16
N GLU A 460 24.53 -6.16 -6.39
CA GLU A 460 25.36 -5.24 -7.16
C GLU A 460 24.59 -3.93 -7.48
N CYS A 461 23.34 -4.03 -7.92
CA CYS A 461 22.51 -2.86 -8.20
C CYS A 461 22.23 -2.02 -6.94
N LEU A 462 21.96 -2.67 -5.81
CA LEU A 462 21.76 -2.00 -4.52
C LEU A 462 23.04 -1.28 -4.06
N LEU A 463 24.21 -1.92 -4.16
CA LEU A 463 25.49 -1.30 -3.82
C LEU A 463 25.78 -0.06 -4.68
N VAL A 464 25.48 -0.13 -5.98
CA VAL A 464 25.63 1.01 -6.89
C VAL A 464 24.68 2.14 -6.51
N LEU A 465 23.43 1.83 -6.12
CA LEU A 465 22.44 2.83 -5.69
C LEU A 465 22.89 3.54 -4.40
N THR A 466 23.36 2.79 -3.41
CA THR A 466 23.90 3.33 -2.14
C THR A 466 25.10 4.23 -2.39
N ASN A 467 26.03 3.82 -3.25
CA ASN A 467 27.19 4.64 -3.62
C ASN A 467 26.80 5.94 -4.37
N HIS A 468 25.68 5.94 -5.12
CA HIS A 468 25.15 7.15 -5.74
C HIS A 468 24.50 8.10 -4.74
N LEU A 469 23.78 7.57 -3.75
CA LEU A 469 23.18 8.35 -2.67
C LEU A 469 24.27 9.05 -1.83
N ASN A 470 25.36 8.33 -1.51
CA ASN A 470 26.48 8.89 -0.73
C ASN A 470 27.24 10.03 -1.45
N LYS A 471 27.24 10.07 -2.80
CA LYS A 471 27.87 11.16 -3.57
C LYS A 471 27.08 12.47 -3.59
N LEU A 472 25.80 12.45 -3.20
CA LEU A 472 24.96 13.65 -3.12
C LEU A 472 25.11 14.38 -1.76
N VAL A 473 25.88 13.84 -0.81
CA VAL A 473 26.01 14.33 0.58
C VAL A 473 27.37 15.01 0.83
N SER A 474 27.90 15.77 -0.12
CA SER A 474 29.07 16.64 0.09
C SER A 474 28.65 18.12 0.05
N PRO A 475 28.81 18.90 1.14
CA PRO A 475 28.33 20.28 1.21
C PRO A 475 29.37 21.28 0.66
N SER A 476 28.97 22.08 -0.33
CA SER A 476 29.63 23.35 -0.65
C SER A 476 28.74 24.51 -0.22
N SER A 477 29.33 25.42 0.55
CA SER A 477 28.82 26.60 1.26
C SER A 477 27.98 27.62 0.45
N PRO A 478 27.30 28.57 1.14
CA PRO A 478 26.10 29.26 0.67
C PRO A 478 26.37 30.67 0.16
N ASP A 479 25.42 31.21 -0.60
CA ASP A 479 25.21 32.65 -0.71
C ASP A 479 23.70 32.96 -0.68
N GLY A 480 23.32 33.94 0.14
CA GLY A 480 21.94 34.29 0.45
C GLY A 480 21.34 35.36 -0.45
N ALA A 481 20.02 35.57 -0.32
CA ALA A 481 19.35 36.88 -0.26
C ALA A 481 17.82 36.75 -0.31
N GLN A 482 17.20 37.28 0.75
CA GLN A 482 16.08 38.24 0.76
C GLN A 482 14.67 37.95 0.19
N SER A 483 13.72 38.43 1.02
CA SER A 483 12.45 39.11 0.74
C SER A 483 11.28 38.30 0.16
N ASP A 484 10.20 38.17 0.93
CA ASP A 484 9.12 39.17 1.06
C ASP A 484 7.75 38.53 1.30
N GLU A 485 6.95 39.29 2.04
CA GLU A 485 5.64 39.00 2.59
C GLU A 485 4.54 39.03 1.51
N SER A 486 3.60 38.08 1.54
CA SER A 486 2.27 38.19 0.91
C SER A 486 1.31 37.15 1.49
N THR A 487 0.30 37.61 2.21
CA THR A 487 -0.91 36.86 2.58
C THR A 487 -1.74 36.48 1.36
N PRO A 488 -2.49 35.37 1.42
CA PRO A 488 -3.76 35.29 0.72
C PRO A 488 -4.93 34.85 1.63
N ASP A 489 -5.92 35.74 1.65
CA ASP A 489 -7.37 35.57 1.57
C ASP A 489 -8.05 34.23 1.96
N ALA A 490 -9.09 34.40 2.76
CA ALA A 490 -9.91 33.37 3.38
C ALA A 490 -11.01 32.88 2.42
N SER A 491 -10.71 31.88 1.59
CA SER A 491 -11.74 31.03 0.95
C SER A 491 -11.25 29.68 0.43
N GLN A 492 -10.06 29.20 0.85
CA GLN A 492 -9.56 27.84 0.57
C GLN A 492 -9.50 26.93 1.83
N ALA A 493 -10.03 27.37 2.96
CA ALA A 493 -9.89 26.74 4.27
C ALA A 493 -10.82 25.52 4.53
N ILE A 494 -11.08 24.66 3.54
CA ILE A 494 -11.82 23.39 3.76
C ILE A 494 -11.13 22.16 3.13
N TYR A 495 -10.06 22.33 2.34
CA TYR A 495 -9.41 21.21 1.63
C TYR A 495 -7.87 21.17 1.79
N ALA A 496 -7.36 21.68 2.92
CA ALA A 496 -5.92 21.67 3.23
C ALA A 496 -5.60 21.20 4.67
N GLU A 497 -6.50 20.46 5.30
CA GLU A 497 -6.24 19.76 6.56
C GLU A 497 -6.90 18.39 6.45
N PHE A 498 -6.15 17.37 6.05
CA PHE A 498 -6.36 15.91 6.27
C PHE A 498 -5.47 15.08 5.32
N ASP A 499 -4.27 15.58 5.00
CA ASP A 499 -3.20 14.80 4.37
C ASP A 499 -1.86 15.29 4.92
N ASP A 500 -1.64 15.06 6.23
CA ASP A 500 -0.34 15.11 6.90
C ASP A 500 -0.40 14.33 8.25
N ASP A 501 -0.99 13.13 8.23
CA ASP A 501 -0.75 12.10 9.26
C ASP A 501 0.00 10.92 8.62
N PHE A 502 1.03 11.24 7.85
CA PHE A 502 2.19 10.36 7.77
C PHE A 502 2.97 10.66 9.06
N GLU A 503 3.12 9.68 9.96
CA GLU A 503 3.85 9.81 11.22
C GLU A 503 5.18 10.54 11.02
N GLU A 504 5.19 11.86 11.22
CA GLU A 504 6.38 12.58 11.66
C GLU A 504 6.51 12.18 13.12
N GLU A 505 7.31 11.15 13.37
CA GLU A 505 7.73 10.70 14.70
C GLU A 505 8.02 11.96 15.52
N GLU A 506 7.15 12.28 16.48
CA GLU A 506 7.31 13.41 17.38
C GLU A 506 8.70 13.27 18.00
N LEU A 507 9.66 14.04 17.48
CA LEU A 507 11.07 13.91 17.83
C LEU A 507 11.19 14.15 19.32
N SER A 508 11.32 13.06 20.07
CA SER A 508 11.39 13.05 21.52
C SER A 508 12.38 14.11 22.02
N ILE A 509 11.92 14.96 22.95
CA ILE A 509 12.69 16.10 23.44
C ILE A 509 13.97 15.55 24.09
N PRO A 510 15.17 16.05 23.72
CA PRO A 510 16.40 15.61 24.35
C PRO A 510 16.39 15.80 25.86
N ILE A 511 16.62 14.72 26.59
CA ILE A 511 16.69 14.68 28.05
C ILE A 511 18.08 15.02 28.60
N GLY A 512 19.06 15.25 27.73
CA GLY A 512 20.43 15.62 28.12
C GLY A 512 21.38 15.77 26.94
N GLN A 513 22.67 15.86 27.26
CA GLN A 513 23.77 15.83 26.30
C GLN A 513 24.82 14.81 26.72
N CYS A 514 25.52 14.24 25.75
CA CYS A 514 26.65 13.38 26.01
C CYS A 514 27.85 13.74 25.12
N THR A 515 29.05 13.48 25.62
CA THR A 515 30.30 13.59 24.87
C THR A 515 30.92 12.21 24.72
N ALA A 516 31.18 11.80 23.48
CA ALA A 516 31.81 10.53 23.17
C ALA A 516 33.25 10.51 23.71
N LEU A 517 33.59 9.46 24.47
CA LEU A 517 34.92 9.23 25.02
C LEU A 517 35.81 8.41 24.09
N TYR A 518 35.21 7.64 23.18
CA TYR A 518 35.91 6.77 22.24
C TYR A 518 35.20 6.75 20.89
N ASN A 519 35.95 6.43 19.83
CA ASN A 519 35.39 6.16 18.52
C ASN A 519 34.54 4.88 18.54
N PHE A 520 33.36 4.91 17.93
CA PHE A 520 32.50 3.75 17.73
C PHE A 520 32.01 3.72 16.28
N PRO A 521 32.28 2.65 15.51
CA PRO A 521 32.07 2.68 14.07
C PRO A 521 30.61 2.61 13.60
N GLY A 522 29.66 2.19 14.45
CA GLY A 522 28.21 2.12 14.15
C GLY A 522 27.83 1.19 12.98
N VAL A 523 26.70 0.50 13.09
CA VAL A 523 26.13 -0.28 11.98
C VAL A 523 24.63 0.01 11.91
N ASN A 524 24.18 0.63 10.83
CA ASN A 524 22.78 1.04 10.61
C ASN A 524 21.80 -0.15 10.51
N GLU A 525 22.28 -1.41 10.47
CA GLU A 525 21.45 -2.62 10.48
C GLU A 525 20.93 -3.00 11.88
N ILE A 526 21.51 -2.47 12.97
CA ILE A 526 21.14 -2.80 14.36
C ILE A 526 20.65 -1.55 15.13
N GLY A 527 20.32 -0.46 14.41
CA GLY A 527 19.88 0.79 15.04
C GLY A 527 20.97 1.53 15.81
N THR A 528 22.25 1.21 15.57
CA THR A 528 23.38 1.88 16.22
C THR A 528 23.95 2.98 15.34
N ILE A 529 24.41 4.07 15.96
CA ILE A 529 24.99 5.21 15.25
C ILE A 529 26.50 5.27 15.49
N ALA A 530 27.28 5.57 14.45
CA ALA A 530 28.72 5.78 14.60
C ALA A 530 28.98 7.03 15.45
N MET A 531 30.06 7.10 16.22
CA MET A 531 30.49 8.33 16.89
C MET A 531 32.02 8.46 16.91
N GLN A 532 32.52 9.68 16.93
CA GLN A 532 33.95 9.98 17.07
C GLN A 532 34.28 10.48 18.48
N GLU A 533 35.46 10.18 18.99
CA GLU A 533 35.95 10.69 20.26
C GLU A 533 35.89 12.23 20.29
N GLY A 534 35.25 12.78 21.32
CA GLY A 534 34.98 14.21 21.47
C GLY A 534 33.69 14.71 20.81
N GLU A 535 32.95 13.88 20.08
CA GLU A 535 31.67 14.26 19.47
C GLU A 535 30.59 14.50 20.55
N VAL A 536 29.81 15.58 20.40
CA VAL A 536 28.71 15.92 21.32
C VAL A 536 27.37 15.58 20.68
N LEU A 537 26.56 14.78 21.39
CA LEU A 537 25.28 14.27 20.93
C LEU A 537 24.18 14.57 21.95
N ALA A 538 22.95 14.75 21.47
CA ALA A 538 21.79 14.96 22.33
C ALA A 538 21.29 13.61 22.84
N VAL A 539 21.10 13.45 24.16
CA VAL A 539 20.58 12.21 24.75
C VAL A 539 19.06 12.23 24.66
N VAL A 540 18.51 11.19 24.04
CA VAL A 540 17.07 11.02 23.83
C VAL A 540 16.48 10.06 24.86
N GLU A 541 17.19 8.99 25.19
CA GLU A 541 16.78 8.00 26.18
C GLU A 541 17.99 7.53 26.99
N GLU A 542 17.85 7.48 28.33
CA GLU A 542 18.88 6.99 29.25
C GLU A 542 18.92 5.47 29.27
N ASP A 543 20.11 4.92 29.53
CA ASP A 543 20.31 3.48 29.74
C ASP A 543 19.48 2.98 30.93
N LYS A 544 18.59 2.00 30.67
CA LYS A 544 17.73 1.37 31.68
C LYS A 544 18.36 0.12 32.31
N GLY A 545 19.66 -0.10 32.10
CA GLY A 545 20.45 -1.24 32.58
C GLY A 545 20.82 -2.26 31.50
N ASP A 546 20.65 -1.92 30.22
CA ASP A 546 21.01 -2.76 29.07
C ASP A 546 22.34 -2.35 28.42
N GLY A 547 22.94 -1.24 28.87
CA GLY A 547 24.25 -0.75 28.44
C GLY A 547 24.22 0.13 27.19
N TRP A 548 23.02 0.53 26.73
CA TRP A 548 22.84 1.33 25.52
C TRP A 548 22.09 2.64 25.80
N THR A 549 22.55 3.72 25.17
CA THR A 549 21.93 5.05 25.27
C THR A 549 21.47 5.50 23.89
N ARG A 550 20.21 5.96 23.77
CA ARG A 550 19.68 6.49 22.51
C ARG A 550 20.07 7.96 22.39
N VAL A 551 20.70 8.33 21.27
CA VAL A 551 21.24 9.68 21.03
C VAL A 551 20.83 10.21 19.66
N ARG A 552 20.77 11.54 19.52
CA ARG A 552 20.41 12.27 18.31
C ARG A 552 21.49 13.28 17.93
N ARG A 553 21.79 13.37 16.63
CA ARG A 553 22.63 14.43 16.03
C ARG A 553 21.80 15.64 15.58
N ASN A 554 22.45 16.78 15.40
CA ASN A 554 21.80 18.00 14.90
C ASN A 554 21.20 17.87 13.48
N ASN A 555 21.63 16.88 12.69
CA ASN A 555 21.07 16.60 11.37
C ASN A 555 19.82 15.69 11.41
N GLY A 556 19.36 15.29 12.60
CA GLY A 556 18.20 14.42 12.79
C GLY A 556 18.54 12.93 12.90
N ASP A 557 19.79 12.51 12.67
CA ASP A 557 20.16 11.09 12.77
C ASP A 557 20.10 10.61 14.23
N GLU A 558 19.35 9.55 14.47
CA GLU A 558 19.23 8.89 15.76
C GLU A 558 19.77 7.46 15.76
N GLY A 559 20.28 7.03 16.90
CA GLY A 559 20.62 5.63 17.11
C GLY A 559 21.17 5.37 18.50
N TYR A 560 21.53 4.11 18.75
CA TYR A 560 22.09 3.67 20.02
C TYR A 560 23.62 3.72 20.00
N ILE A 561 24.19 4.15 21.13
CA ILE A 561 25.63 4.08 21.43
C ILE A 561 25.86 3.32 22.75
N PRO A 562 27.01 2.65 22.94
CA PRO A 562 27.34 2.06 24.23
C PRO A 562 27.45 3.13 25.30
N THR A 563 26.70 3.00 26.40
CA THR A 563 26.67 3.99 27.49
C THR A 563 28.04 4.20 28.11
N SER A 564 28.83 3.13 28.21
CA SER A 564 30.21 3.19 28.72
C SER A 564 31.19 3.98 27.84
N TYR A 565 30.80 4.33 26.60
CA TYR A 565 31.65 5.04 25.65
C TYR A 565 31.32 6.54 25.59
N ALA A 566 30.42 7.04 26.43
CA ALA A 566 30.05 8.45 26.47
C ALA A 566 29.97 8.96 27.92
N ASN A 567 30.30 10.24 28.11
CA ASN A 567 30.04 10.94 29.36
C ASN A 567 28.69 11.68 29.24
N ILE A 568 27.70 11.31 30.06
CA ILE A 568 26.31 11.74 29.94
C ILE A 568 25.97 12.78 31.02
N THR A 569 25.36 13.89 30.61
CA THR A 569 24.81 14.93 31.48
C THR A 569 23.34 15.13 31.17
N LEU A 570 22.45 14.77 32.09
CA LEU A 570 21.00 14.92 31.92
C LEU A 570 20.52 16.29 32.40
N ASN A 571 19.52 16.83 31.70
CA ASN A 571 18.80 18.03 32.09
C ASN A 571 17.88 17.65 33.26
N LYS A 572 18.17 18.16 34.47
CA LYS A 572 17.35 17.95 35.65
C LYS A 572 16.11 18.82 35.69
#